data_AF-A0A3P3VS64-F1
#
_entry.id   AF-A0A3P3VS64-F1
#
_cell.length_a   1.000
_cell.length_b   1.000
_cell.length_c   1.000
_cell.angle_alpha   90.00
_cell.angle_beta   90.00
_cell.angle_gamma   90.00
#
_symmetry.space_group_name_H-M   'P 1'
#
loop_
_entity.id
_entity.type
_entity.pdbx_description
1 polymer ?
#
loop_
_entity_poly.entity_id
_entity_poly.type
_entity_poly.pdbx_seq_one_letter_code
_entity_poly.pdbx_strand_id
1 'polypeptide(L)'
;MIEPELVDVPFLVAEQAQRPEEGYCDLETLMAGLQQAPRIGRYQADGRFQEDRHLMLKFHQVLPEMIEGVGGGPRTLTYGKYKLASLQKGSLMLHLEWLPEQVLGVSDCKFSFAQTICRSMGLEVLLLDLHGPVYEVLMPASVESMLRGLSFRAKRDIVERLRMKREFCIHSEFNNESREGQSVRPIGAFGWHCHRCPQLCEA
;
A
#
# COMPACT_ATOMS: atom_id res chain seq x y z
N MET A 1 -9.79 -11.57 10.26
CA MET A 1 -10.15 -12.28 9.03
C MET A 1 -9.47 -11.53 7.89
N ILE A 2 -8.81 -12.21 6.96
CA ILE A 2 -8.13 -11.56 5.83
C ILE A 2 -9.15 -11.18 4.75
N GLU A 3 -8.98 -10.05 4.09
CA GLU A 3 -9.83 -9.66 2.97
C GLU A 3 -9.69 -10.67 1.81
N PRO A 4 -10.78 -11.08 1.14
CA PRO A 4 -10.72 -12.09 0.07
C PRO A 4 -9.76 -11.76 -1.08
N GLU A 5 -9.62 -10.47 -1.41
CA GLU A 5 -8.70 -10.01 -2.46
C GLU A 5 -7.21 -10.12 -2.07
N LEU A 6 -6.92 -10.35 -0.78
CA LEU A 6 -5.58 -10.54 -0.24
C LEU A 6 -5.22 -12.02 -0.04
N VAL A 7 -6.14 -12.94 -0.37
CA VAL A 7 -5.83 -14.37 -0.44
C VAL A 7 -4.74 -14.61 -1.47
N ASP A 8 -3.80 -15.48 -1.13
CA ASP A 8 -2.61 -15.79 -1.93
C ASP A 8 -1.66 -14.61 -2.23
N VAL A 9 -1.83 -13.49 -1.52
CA VAL A 9 -0.87 -12.38 -1.54
C VAL A 9 0.25 -12.64 -0.54
N PRO A 10 1.53 -12.40 -0.89
CA PRO A 10 2.63 -12.57 0.05
C PRO A 10 2.55 -11.61 1.23
N PHE A 11 2.63 -12.14 2.45
CA PHE A 11 2.73 -11.39 3.69
C PHE A 11 4.05 -11.67 4.39
N LEU A 12 4.63 -10.63 5.00
CA LEU A 12 5.67 -10.72 6.00
C LEU A 12 5.02 -10.68 7.39
N VAL A 13 5.25 -11.70 8.20
CA VAL A 13 4.69 -11.85 9.55
C VAL A 13 5.77 -12.26 10.54
N ALA A 14 5.60 -11.93 11.81
CA ALA A 14 6.43 -12.48 12.89
C ALA A 14 5.93 -13.87 13.28
N GLU A 15 6.83 -14.83 13.54
CA GLU A 15 6.49 -16.18 14.00
C GLU A 15 5.65 -16.17 15.28
N GLN A 16 5.91 -15.21 16.18
CA GLN A 16 5.30 -15.10 17.50
C GLN A 16 4.23 -14.01 17.61
N ALA A 17 3.57 -13.61 16.52
CA ALA A 17 2.40 -12.74 16.63
C ALA A 17 1.20 -13.53 17.19
N GLN A 18 1.29 -14.02 18.43
CA GLN A 18 0.13 -14.33 19.24
C GLN A 18 -0.71 -13.06 19.25
N ARG A 19 -1.94 -13.15 18.75
CA ARG A 19 -2.89 -12.06 18.89
C ARG A 19 -3.02 -11.80 20.39
N PRO A 20 -2.62 -10.64 20.92
CA PRO A 20 -3.05 -10.29 22.26
C PRO A 20 -4.58 -10.38 22.25
N GLU A 21 -5.16 -11.00 23.28
CA GLU A 21 -6.61 -11.11 23.46
C GLU A 21 -7.28 -9.71 23.44
N GLU A 22 -6.47 -8.66 23.61
CA GLU A 22 -6.80 -7.25 23.53
C GLU A 22 -6.17 -6.56 22.30
N GLY A 23 -6.65 -6.90 21.10
CA GLY A 23 -6.91 -5.95 20.01
C GLY A 23 -5.76 -5.32 19.22
N TYR A 24 -4.56 -5.06 19.76
CA TYR A 24 -3.47 -4.40 19.04
C TYR A 24 -2.09 -4.83 19.56
N CYS A 25 -1.19 -5.21 18.64
CA CYS A 25 0.23 -5.37 18.94
C CYS A 25 0.90 -4.01 18.74
N ASP A 26 1.66 -3.51 19.72
CA ASP A 26 2.43 -2.30 19.53
C ASP A 26 3.54 -2.51 18.48
N LEU A 27 3.95 -1.42 17.82
CA LEU A 27 4.90 -1.48 16.71
C LEU A 27 6.25 -2.05 17.15
N GLU A 28 6.73 -1.72 18.35
CA GLU A 28 8.03 -2.15 18.86
C GLU A 28 8.06 -3.68 19.05
N THR A 29 7.03 -4.23 19.69
CA THR A 29 6.84 -5.67 19.87
C THR A 29 6.76 -6.40 18.53
N LEU A 30 5.99 -5.87 17.58
CA LEU A 30 5.90 -6.46 16.24
C LEU A 30 7.25 -6.45 15.51
N MET A 31 7.97 -5.33 15.56
CA MET A 31 9.27 -5.20 14.90
C MET A 31 10.32 -6.12 15.54
N ALA A 32 10.35 -6.22 16.87
CA ALA A 32 11.21 -7.16 17.57
C ALA A 32 10.92 -8.62 17.16
N GLY A 33 9.64 -9.00 17.08
CA GLY A 33 9.24 -10.33 16.60
C GLY A 33 9.66 -10.60 15.15
N LEU A 34 9.52 -9.60 14.27
CA LEU A 34 9.97 -9.70 12.88
C LEU A 34 11.50 -9.81 12.77
N GLN A 35 12.26 -9.11 13.61
CA GLN A 35 13.72 -9.19 13.60
C GLN A 35 14.23 -10.56 14.07
N GLN A 36 13.54 -11.18 15.03
CA GLN A 36 13.93 -12.48 15.58
C GLN A 36 13.53 -13.64 14.66
N ALA A 37 12.30 -13.62 14.15
CA ALA A 37 11.72 -14.74 13.41
C ALA A 37 10.75 -14.26 12.32
N PRO A 38 11.27 -13.67 11.22
CA PRO A 38 10.43 -13.26 10.10
C PRO A 38 9.97 -14.48 9.31
N ARG A 39 8.73 -14.47 8.87
CA ARG A 39 8.15 -15.48 7.98
C ARG A 39 7.46 -14.80 6.82
N ILE A 40 7.69 -15.31 5.61
CA ILE A 40 6.99 -14.92 4.39
C ILE A 40 6.08 -16.06 3.98
N GLY A 41 4.84 -15.74 3.64
CA GLY A 41 3.84 -16.74 3.26
C GLY A 41 2.58 -16.09 2.74
N ARG A 42 1.53 -16.91 2.61
CA ARG A 42 0.23 -16.49 2.07
C ARG A 42 -0.88 -16.96 2.98
N TYR A 43 -1.88 -16.12 3.16
CA TYR A 43 -3.12 -16.56 3.77
C TYR A 43 -3.97 -17.30 2.73
N GLN A 44 -4.40 -18.50 3.10
CA GLN A 44 -5.39 -19.27 2.36
C GLN A 44 -6.80 -18.74 2.63
N ALA A 45 -7.78 -19.14 1.82
CA ALA A 45 -9.18 -18.70 1.96
C ALA A 45 -9.79 -19.06 3.32
N ASP A 46 -9.29 -20.12 3.97
CA ASP A 46 -9.68 -20.53 5.33
C ASP A 46 -8.98 -19.73 6.45
N GLY A 47 -8.14 -18.76 6.08
CA GLY A 47 -7.37 -17.93 7.00
C GLY A 47 -6.09 -18.58 7.54
N ARG A 48 -5.74 -19.81 7.12
CA ARG A 48 -4.47 -20.42 7.50
C ARG A 48 -3.32 -19.73 6.77
N PHE A 49 -2.25 -19.45 7.50
CA PHE A 49 -1.01 -18.94 6.94
C PHE A 49 -0.13 -20.10 6.47
N GLN A 50 0.15 -20.15 5.17
CA GLN A 50 1.08 -21.10 4.58
C GLN A 50 2.39 -20.38 4.24
N GLU A 51 3.47 -20.82 4.87
CA GLU A 51 4.80 -20.27 4.63
C GLU A 51 5.30 -20.60 3.21
N ASP A 52 5.90 -19.59 2.57
CA ASP A 52 6.59 -19.74 1.30
C ASP A 52 8.11 -19.70 1.52
N ARG A 53 8.68 -20.91 1.58
CA ARG A 53 10.12 -21.10 1.76
C ARG A 53 10.94 -20.54 0.60
N HIS A 54 10.39 -20.51 -0.62
CA HIS A 54 11.10 -19.96 -1.76
C HIS A 54 11.27 -18.44 -1.62
N LEU A 55 10.21 -17.73 -1.23
CA LEU A 55 10.29 -16.28 -0.96
C LEU A 55 11.16 -15.96 0.24
N MET A 56 11.07 -16.77 1.31
CA MET A 56 11.96 -16.64 2.46
C MET A 56 13.44 -16.71 2.04
N LEU A 57 13.81 -17.71 1.24
CA LEU A 57 15.18 -17.82 0.72
C LEU A 57 15.54 -16.69 -0.24
N LYS A 58 14.62 -16.28 -1.11
CA LYS A 58 14.85 -15.21 -2.08
C LYS A 58 15.16 -13.87 -1.41
N PHE A 59 14.48 -13.55 -0.30
CA PHE A 59 14.58 -12.24 0.35
C PHE A 59 15.38 -12.23 1.66
N HIS A 60 15.96 -13.36 2.10
CA HIS A 60 16.64 -13.47 3.39
C HIS A 60 17.69 -12.38 3.67
N GLN A 61 18.44 -11.94 2.66
CA GLN A 61 19.48 -10.91 2.81
C GLN A 61 18.93 -9.50 3.00
N VAL A 62 17.76 -9.20 2.42
CA VAL A 62 17.17 -7.85 2.47
C VAL A 62 16.18 -7.68 3.61
N LEU A 63 15.65 -8.79 4.15
CA LEU A 63 14.67 -8.77 5.23
C LEU A 63 15.11 -7.92 6.44
N PRO A 64 16.33 -8.07 7.00
CA PRO A 64 16.73 -7.31 8.18
C PRO A 64 16.70 -5.79 7.95
N GLU A 65 17.32 -5.32 6.86
CA GLU A 65 17.37 -3.89 6.52
C GLU A 65 15.98 -3.33 6.23
N MET A 66 15.12 -4.13 5.58
CA MET A 66 13.74 -3.74 5.27
C MET A 66 12.89 -3.62 6.54
N ILE A 67 12.99 -4.59 7.46
CA ILE A 67 12.27 -4.56 8.74
C ILE A 67 12.72 -3.35 9.56
N GLU A 68 14.03 -3.09 9.65
CA GLU A 68 14.58 -1.92 10.32
C GLU A 68 14.07 -0.61 9.71
N GLY A 69 14.08 -0.51 8.37
CA GLY A 69 13.62 0.68 7.66
C GLY A 69 12.16 1.01 7.92
N VAL A 70 11.29 -0.01 7.88
CA VAL A 70 9.85 0.17 8.13
C VAL A 70 9.59 0.46 9.61
N GLY A 71 10.28 -0.25 10.51
CA GLY A 71 10.14 -0.09 11.96
C GLY A 71 10.58 1.27 12.49
N GLY A 72 11.63 1.86 11.91
CA GLY A 72 12.10 3.20 12.29
C GLY A 72 11.31 4.37 11.67
N GLY A 73 10.38 4.06 10.75
CA GLY A 73 9.48 5.05 10.15
C GLY A 73 10.16 6.03 9.17
N PRO A 74 9.43 7.09 8.72
CA PRO A 74 9.88 8.00 7.65
C PRO A 74 11.21 8.74 7.88
N ARG A 75 11.72 8.73 9.10
CA ARG A 75 12.99 9.38 9.47
C ARG A 75 14.19 8.48 9.22
N THR A 76 13.99 7.18 9.01
CA THR A 76 15.06 6.22 8.72
C THR A 76 15.43 6.28 7.25
N LEU A 77 16.73 6.30 6.95
CA LEU A 77 17.25 6.37 5.57
C LEU A 77 16.74 5.23 4.67
N THR A 78 16.47 4.07 5.25
CA THR A 78 16.02 2.87 4.54
C THR A 78 14.49 2.74 4.43
N TYR A 79 13.71 3.62 5.08
CA TYR A 79 12.24 3.58 5.00
C TYR A 79 11.75 3.74 3.56
N GLY A 80 12.14 4.83 2.89
CA GLY A 80 11.74 5.11 1.50
C GLY A 80 12.39 4.18 0.47
N LYS A 81 13.41 3.40 0.87
CA LYS A 81 14.03 2.39 0.01
C LYS A 81 13.09 1.21 -0.20
N TYR A 82 12.35 0.79 0.82
CA TYR A 82 11.56 -0.44 0.79
C TYR A 82 10.05 -0.21 0.89
N LYS A 83 9.59 0.83 1.59
CA LYS A 83 8.15 1.10 1.69
C LYS A 83 7.63 1.75 0.41
N LEU A 84 6.70 1.07 -0.23
CA LEU A 84 6.06 1.52 -1.46
C LEU A 84 4.81 2.37 -1.19
N ALA A 85 3.98 1.90 -0.25
CA ALA A 85 2.65 2.43 -0.03
C ALA A 85 2.09 1.97 1.32
N SER A 86 1.01 2.62 1.75
CA SER A 86 0.11 2.11 2.79
C SER A 86 -1.18 1.61 2.12
N LEU A 87 -1.68 0.44 2.50
CA LEU A 87 -2.91 -0.16 1.99
C LEU A 87 -4.00 -0.12 3.06
N GLN A 88 -5.07 0.64 2.82
CA GLN A 88 -6.18 0.74 3.76
C GLN A 88 -6.99 -0.57 3.82
N LYS A 89 -7.19 -1.09 5.04
CA LYS A 89 -8.03 -2.28 5.28
C LYS A 89 -9.49 -1.99 4.93
N GLY A 90 -10.20 -3.00 4.45
CA GLY A 90 -11.59 -2.88 3.98
C GLY A 90 -11.76 -2.20 2.61
N SER A 91 -11.21 -1.00 2.40
CA SER A 91 -11.35 -0.30 1.11
C SER A 91 -10.37 -0.79 0.04
N LEU A 92 -9.26 -1.40 0.47
CA LEU A 92 -8.12 -1.83 -0.34
C LEU A 92 -7.60 -0.73 -1.28
N MET A 93 -7.62 0.52 -0.78
CA MET A 93 -7.00 1.65 -1.42
C MET A 93 -5.52 1.73 -1.02
N LEU A 94 -4.65 1.81 -2.01
CA LEU A 94 -3.24 2.11 -1.83
C LEU A 94 -3.03 3.62 -1.82
N HIS A 95 -2.27 4.08 -0.85
CA HIS A 95 -1.73 5.42 -0.73
C HIS A 95 -0.22 5.33 -0.95
N LEU A 96 0.25 5.78 -2.11
CA LEU A 96 1.65 5.69 -2.49
C LEU A 96 2.51 6.61 -1.61
N GLU A 97 3.73 6.17 -1.31
CA GLU A 97 4.73 7.03 -0.69
C GLU A 97 5.20 8.13 -1.66
N TRP A 98 5.84 9.16 -1.14
CA TRP A 98 6.17 10.36 -1.92
C TRP A 98 6.97 10.09 -3.21
N LEU A 99 8.01 9.25 -3.16
CA LEU A 99 8.83 8.94 -4.33
C LEU A 99 8.03 8.25 -5.45
N PRO A 100 7.33 7.13 -5.21
CA PRO A 100 6.51 6.51 -6.24
C PRO A 100 5.36 7.42 -6.70
N GLU A 101 4.76 8.23 -5.83
CA GLU A 101 3.78 9.24 -6.22
C GLU A 101 4.36 10.24 -7.23
N GLN A 102 5.53 10.82 -6.95
CA GLN A 102 6.18 11.80 -7.84
C GLN A 102 6.52 11.21 -9.22
N VAL A 103 6.97 9.95 -9.26
CA VAL A 103 7.37 9.31 -10.51
C VAL A 103 6.16 8.83 -11.33
N LEU A 104 5.11 8.36 -10.66
CA LEU A 104 3.90 7.83 -11.30
C LEU A 104 2.85 8.91 -11.55
N GLY A 105 2.92 10.07 -10.88
CA GLY A 105 1.95 11.16 -10.97
C GLY A 105 0.57 10.81 -10.41
N VAL A 106 0.49 9.84 -9.50
CA VAL A 106 -0.75 9.38 -8.87
C VAL A 106 -0.48 9.12 -7.39
N SER A 107 -1.35 9.63 -6.52
CA SER A 107 -1.32 9.42 -5.07
C SER A 107 -1.94 8.08 -4.69
N ASP A 108 -3.12 7.78 -5.24
CA ASP A 108 -3.98 6.69 -4.77
C ASP A 108 -4.42 5.75 -5.89
N CYS A 109 -4.45 4.45 -5.61
CA CYS A 109 -5.00 3.47 -6.55
C CYS A 109 -5.53 2.21 -5.86
N LYS A 110 -6.43 1.48 -6.52
CA LYS A 110 -6.92 0.19 -5.99
C LYS A 110 -5.80 -0.85 -5.99
N PHE A 111 -5.72 -1.65 -4.93
CA PHE A 111 -4.70 -2.69 -4.77
C PHE A 111 -4.62 -3.67 -5.95
N SER A 112 -5.76 -4.12 -6.46
CA SER A 112 -5.86 -5.02 -7.62
C SER A 112 -5.17 -4.47 -8.88
N PHE A 113 -5.19 -3.15 -9.06
CA PHE A 113 -4.50 -2.50 -10.17
C PHE A 113 -2.97 -2.54 -9.98
N ALA A 114 -2.48 -2.20 -8.78
CA ALA A 114 -1.05 -2.28 -8.47
C ALA A 114 -0.51 -3.71 -8.57
N GLN A 115 -1.28 -4.71 -8.15
CA GLN A 115 -0.92 -6.13 -8.33
C GLN A 115 -0.74 -6.48 -9.80
N THR A 116 -1.63 -6.01 -10.68
CA THR A 116 -1.53 -6.23 -12.13
C THR A 116 -0.22 -5.67 -12.67
N ILE A 117 0.15 -4.45 -12.25
CA ILE A 117 1.40 -3.80 -12.63
C ILE A 117 2.61 -4.60 -12.14
N CYS A 118 2.66 -4.94 -10.85
CA CYS A 118 3.78 -5.67 -10.27
C CYS A 118 3.99 -7.03 -10.96
N ARG A 119 2.91 -7.78 -11.19
CA ARG A 119 2.96 -9.06 -11.92
C ARG A 119 3.50 -8.89 -13.34
N SER A 120 3.09 -7.85 -14.06
CA SER A 120 3.58 -7.58 -15.42
C SER A 120 5.08 -7.28 -15.51
N MET A 121 5.67 -6.80 -14.40
CA MET A 121 7.10 -6.54 -14.27
C MET A 121 7.87 -7.69 -13.62
N GLY A 122 7.20 -8.80 -13.27
CA GLY A 122 7.82 -9.89 -12.51
C GLY A 122 8.25 -9.47 -11.10
N LEU A 123 7.65 -8.41 -10.55
CA LEU A 123 7.94 -7.93 -9.21
C LEU A 123 6.95 -8.52 -8.20
N GLU A 124 7.47 -8.82 -7.02
CA GLU A 124 6.68 -9.28 -5.88
C GLU A 124 6.71 -8.22 -4.79
N VAL A 125 5.52 -7.89 -4.29
CA VAL A 125 5.34 -7.05 -3.11
C VAL A 125 5.07 -7.94 -1.91
N LEU A 126 5.49 -7.48 -0.73
CA LEU A 126 5.12 -8.10 0.54
C LEU A 126 4.18 -7.16 1.28
N LEU A 127 3.10 -7.71 1.84
CA LEU A 127 2.26 -6.99 2.78
C LEU A 127 2.73 -7.24 4.21
N LEU A 128 2.80 -6.20 5.02
CA LEU A 128 3.06 -6.31 6.45
C LEU A 128 1.83 -5.82 7.22
N ASP A 129 1.30 -6.68 8.09
CA ASP A 129 0.19 -6.31 8.97
C ASP A 129 0.72 -5.71 10.26
N LEU A 130 0.54 -4.39 10.43
CA LEU A 130 0.86 -3.68 11.67
C LEU A 130 -0.24 -3.86 12.75
N HIS A 131 -1.20 -4.75 12.53
CA HIS A 131 -2.43 -4.90 13.33
C HIS A 131 -3.27 -3.62 13.46
N GLY A 132 -3.00 -2.61 12.61
CA GLY A 132 -3.71 -1.35 12.55
C GLY A 132 -4.79 -1.30 11.45
N PRO A 133 -5.25 -0.09 11.07
CA PRO A 133 -6.22 0.10 9.98
C PRO A 133 -5.61 -0.02 8.57
N VAL A 134 -4.29 -0.24 8.48
CA VAL A 134 -3.55 -0.34 7.22
C VAL A 134 -2.62 -1.56 7.22
N TYR A 135 -2.35 -2.08 6.03
CA TYR A 135 -1.18 -2.91 5.74
C TYR A 135 -0.09 -2.03 5.16
N GLU A 136 1.17 -2.33 5.47
CA GLU A 136 2.30 -1.73 4.78
C GLU A 136 2.65 -2.53 3.54
N VAL A 137 2.89 -1.84 2.42
CA VAL A 137 3.29 -2.47 1.16
C VAL A 137 4.77 -2.28 0.96
N LEU A 138 5.50 -3.39 0.94
CA LEU A 138 6.95 -3.42 0.86
C LEU A 138 7.40 -3.93 -0.51
N MET A 139 8.47 -3.33 -1.02
CA MET A 139 9.13 -3.67 -2.27
C MET A 139 10.54 -4.20 -1.99
N PRO A 140 10.74 -5.53 -1.89
CA PRO A 140 12.04 -6.12 -1.56
C PRO A 140 13.17 -5.77 -2.55
N ALA A 141 12.81 -5.54 -3.83
CA ALA A 141 13.75 -5.11 -4.86
C ALA A 141 14.18 -3.63 -4.74
N SER A 142 13.72 -2.92 -3.71
CA SER A 142 13.69 -1.47 -3.55
C SER A 142 12.72 -0.75 -4.49
N VAL A 143 12.14 0.33 -3.97
CA VAL A 143 11.21 1.20 -4.69
C VAL A 143 11.91 1.86 -5.88
N GLU A 144 13.14 2.33 -5.69
CA GLU A 144 13.88 3.01 -6.75
C GLU A 144 14.21 2.09 -7.92
N SER A 145 14.67 0.86 -7.67
CA SER A 145 14.96 -0.10 -8.74
C SER A 145 13.71 -0.47 -9.53
N MET A 146 12.55 -0.63 -8.87
CA MET A 146 11.27 -0.78 -9.57
C MET A 146 11.01 0.42 -10.49
N LEU A 147 11.09 1.64 -9.96
CA LEU A 147 10.75 2.86 -10.70
C LEU A 147 11.68 3.11 -11.89
N ARG A 148 12.94 2.69 -11.79
CA ARG A 148 13.92 2.68 -12.89
C ARG A 148 13.63 1.59 -13.92
N GLY A 149 13.17 0.41 -13.48
CA GLY A 149 12.79 -0.71 -14.34
C GLY A 149 11.52 -0.47 -15.15
N LEU A 150 10.70 0.51 -14.76
CA LEU A 150 9.53 0.93 -15.53
C LEU A 150 9.93 1.56 -16.86
N SER A 151 9.62 0.86 -17.96
CA SER A 151 9.74 1.44 -19.31
C SER A 151 8.83 2.67 -19.47
N PHE A 152 9.20 3.59 -20.36
CA PHE A 152 8.35 4.76 -20.67
C PHE A 152 6.92 4.37 -21.05
N ARG A 153 6.77 3.27 -21.82
CA ARG A 153 5.46 2.73 -22.20
C ARG A 153 4.69 2.20 -20.99
N ALA A 154 5.35 1.47 -20.08
CA ALA A 154 4.72 1.00 -18.85
C ALA A 154 4.28 2.17 -17.97
N LYS A 155 5.11 3.22 -17.82
CA LYS A 155 4.73 4.44 -17.09
C LYS A 155 3.50 5.10 -17.70
N ARG A 156 3.47 5.25 -19.03
CA ARG A 156 2.34 5.86 -19.75
C ARG A 156 1.07 5.02 -19.60
N ASP A 157 1.15 3.70 -19.77
CA ASP A 157 0.01 2.80 -19.63
C ASP A 157 -0.54 2.82 -18.19
N ILE A 158 0.32 2.91 -17.18
CA ILE A 158 -0.07 3.08 -15.77
C ILE A 158 -0.84 4.39 -15.60
N VAL A 159 -0.26 5.51 -16.05
CA VAL A 159 -0.87 6.84 -15.94
C VAL A 159 -2.19 6.93 -16.69
N GLU A 160 -2.26 6.44 -17.93
CA GLU A 160 -3.47 6.45 -18.76
C GLU A 160 -4.59 5.62 -18.13
N ARG A 161 -4.29 4.42 -17.63
CA ARG A 161 -5.29 3.57 -16.95
C ARG A 161 -5.76 4.17 -15.63
N LEU A 162 -4.88 4.86 -14.90
CA LEU A 162 -5.24 5.56 -13.66
C LEU A 162 -6.06 6.83 -13.93
N ARG A 163 -5.75 7.59 -15.00
CA ARG A 163 -6.52 8.77 -15.43
C ARG A 163 -7.91 8.40 -15.93
N MET A 164 -8.04 7.38 -16.79
CA MET A 164 -9.35 6.95 -17.30
C MET A 164 -10.31 6.51 -16.20
N LYS A 165 -9.79 5.93 -15.10
CA LYS A 165 -10.63 5.61 -13.93
C LYS A 165 -11.07 6.85 -13.13
N ARG A 166 -10.23 7.89 -13.03
CA ARG A 166 -10.65 9.17 -12.40
C ARG A 166 -11.77 9.84 -13.19
N GLU A 167 -11.66 9.88 -14.51
CA GLU A 167 -12.71 10.45 -15.38
C GLU A 167 -14.02 9.65 -15.30
N PHE A 168 -13.95 8.32 -15.26
CA PHE A 168 -15.14 7.48 -15.06
C PHE A 168 -15.77 7.65 -13.66
N CYS A 169 -14.97 7.80 -12.59
CA CYS A 169 -15.52 8.06 -11.26
C CYS A 169 -16.23 9.40 -11.19
N ILE A 170 -15.63 10.48 -11.73
CA ILE A 170 -16.25 11.81 -11.80
C ILE A 170 -17.56 11.75 -12.61
N HIS A 171 -17.56 11.07 -13.76
CA HIS A 171 -18.79 10.93 -14.55
C HIS A 171 -19.85 10.02 -13.91
N SER A 172 -19.46 9.07 -13.05
CA SER A 172 -20.41 8.22 -12.31
C SER A 172 -21.05 8.94 -11.12
N GLU A 173 -20.33 9.88 -10.49
CA GLU A 173 -20.88 10.74 -9.43
C GLU A 173 -21.86 11.77 -10.01
N PHE A 174 -21.60 12.30 -11.22
CA PHE A 174 -22.54 13.19 -11.91
C PHE A 174 -23.77 12.47 -12.50
N ASN A 175 -23.69 11.17 -12.80
CA ASN A 175 -24.83 10.42 -13.33
C ASN A 175 -25.77 9.84 -12.25
N ASN A 176 -25.41 9.94 -10.97
CA ASN A 176 -26.30 9.56 -9.87
C ASN A 176 -27.21 10.71 -9.38
N GLU A 177 -27.05 11.94 -9.88
CA GLU A 177 -27.95 13.06 -9.54
C GLU A 177 -29.19 13.17 -10.45
N SER A 178 -29.42 12.23 -11.36
CA SER A 178 -30.55 12.30 -12.31
C SER A 178 -31.74 11.40 -11.97
N ARG A 179 -31.81 10.81 -10.78
CA ARG A 179 -33.00 10.08 -10.34
C ARG A 179 -33.43 10.53 -8.94
N GLU A 180 -34.56 11.24 -8.95
CA GLU A 180 -35.45 11.49 -7.82
C GLU A 180 -35.02 12.58 -6.83
N GLY A 181 -35.24 13.83 -7.26
CA GLY A 181 -36.16 14.74 -6.56
C GLY A 181 -36.12 14.77 -5.03
N GLN A 182 -34.97 15.05 -4.42
CA GLN A 182 -34.92 15.63 -3.08
C GLN A 182 -33.86 16.73 -3.01
N SER A 183 -34.31 17.93 -2.64
CA SER A 183 -33.44 19.08 -2.37
C SER A 183 -32.56 18.76 -1.16
N VAL A 184 -31.30 18.41 -1.39
CA VAL A 184 -30.27 18.40 -0.35
C VAL A 184 -29.48 19.69 -0.51
N ARG A 185 -29.63 20.59 0.48
CA ARG A 185 -28.85 21.83 0.57
C ARG A 185 -27.36 21.48 0.68
N PRO A 186 -26.45 22.30 0.12
CA PRO A 186 -25.03 22.02 0.20
C PRO A 186 -24.56 22.17 1.65
N ILE A 187 -24.18 21.05 2.27
CA ILE A 187 -23.48 21.07 3.56
C ILE A 187 -21.99 21.20 3.28
N GLY A 188 -21.46 22.38 3.55
CA GLY A 188 -20.16 22.56 4.19
C GLY A 188 -18.93 22.12 3.39
N ALA A 189 -18.29 23.09 2.75
CA ALA A 189 -16.88 23.04 2.43
C ALA A 189 -16.05 22.69 3.69
N PHE A 190 -15.53 21.46 3.76
CA PHE A 190 -14.41 21.17 4.65
C PHE A 190 -13.12 21.53 3.94
N GLY A 191 -12.63 22.73 4.25
CA GLY A 191 -11.31 23.19 3.88
C GLY A 191 -10.25 22.30 4.51
N TRP A 192 -9.52 21.56 3.68
CA TRP A 192 -8.21 21.05 4.06
C TRP A 192 -7.20 22.17 3.82
N HIS A 193 -6.79 22.81 4.90
CA HIS A 193 -5.66 23.73 4.89
C HIS A 193 -4.39 22.97 4.49
N CYS A 194 -3.89 23.25 3.30
CA CYS A 194 -2.52 22.94 2.92
C CYS A 194 -1.57 23.74 3.82
N HIS A 195 -0.96 23.10 4.82
CA HIS A 195 0.02 23.73 5.71
C HIS A 195 1.38 24.02 5.03
N ARG A 196 1.50 23.94 3.69
CA ARG A 196 2.79 24.12 2.99
C ARG A 196 2.83 25.03 1.76
N CYS A 197 1.80 25.81 1.44
CA CYS A 197 1.90 26.81 0.35
C CYS A 197 1.18 28.14 0.69
N PRO A 198 1.88 29.18 1.20
CA PRO A 198 1.29 30.49 1.42
C PRO A 198 1.25 31.41 0.19
N GLN A 199 1.73 30.99 -0.99
CA GLN A 199 2.06 31.93 -2.07
C GLN A 199 1.35 31.72 -3.42
N LEU A 200 0.24 30.99 -3.49
CA LEU A 200 -0.47 30.77 -4.77
C LEU A 200 -1.98 31.08 -4.73
N CYS A 201 -2.45 31.88 -3.77
CA CYS A 201 -3.86 32.26 -3.68
C CYS A 201 -4.13 33.76 -3.86
N GLU A 202 -3.29 34.49 -4.59
CA GLU A 202 -3.64 35.83 -5.10
C GLU A 202 -3.09 36.01 -6.53
N ALA A 203 -3.92 35.69 -7.53
CA ALA A 203 -3.93 36.27 -8.87
C ALA A 203 -5.29 36.00 -9.53
#